data_AF-A0A0S2TAA4-F1
#
_entry.id   AF-A0A0S2TAA4-F1
#
_cell.length_a   1.000
_cell.length_b   1.000
_cell.length_c   1.000
_cell.angle_alpha   90.00
_cell.angle_beta   90.00
_cell.angle_gamma   90.00
#
_symmetry.space_group_name_H-M   'P 1'
#
loop_
_entity.id
_entity.type
_entity.pdbx_description
1 polymer ?
#
loop_
_entity_poly.entity_id
_entity_poly.type
_entity_poly.pdbx_seq_one_letter_code
_entity_poly.pdbx_strand_id
1 'polypeptide(L)'
;MKAAFADSAYVTDQVSIAVFPKADLSGEPVERLLSGTPVEVLQTTDGVAEVKTGAGNSGWMRSDFLTSALPAVVKLEQAETELREANMILDAADEKIARLEKEQAALKKQAEAAKELGWMRAELSKARDKAAALEKQLASQQAETSEVDQQAETLEQRIATLETENQDLQKRLGAVLMISDDTQPATREQPPAAPASFPWSAVALVLGLAAGFAAGYYWLERRLRQRFGGIKVY
;
A
#
# COMPACT_ATOMS: atom_id res chain seq x y z
N MET A 1 71.81 37.08 7.02
CA MET A 1 71.91 35.83 7.80
C MET A 1 71.10 34.77 7.07
N LYS A 2 71.72 33.67 6.61
CA LYS A 2 71.01 32.55 5.97
C LYS A 2 70.52 31.62 7.08
N ALA A 3 69.21 31.42 7.19
CA ALA A 3 68.63 30.42 8.07
C ALA A 3 68.94 29.02 7.52
N ALA A 4 69.55 28.17 8.34
CA ALA A 4 69.72 26.75 8.03
C ALA A 4 68.42 26.03 8.42
N PHE A 5 67.66 25.53 7.45
CA PHE A 5 66.59 24.58 7.69
C PHE A 5 67.23 23.22 7.95
N ALA A 6 66.96 22.65 9.13
CA ALA A 6 67.35 21.28 9.44
C ALA A 6 66.28 20.33 8.89
N ASP A 7 66.62 19.56 7.85
CA ASP A 7 65.78 18.47 7.38
C ASP A 7 65.94 17.26 8.29
N SER A 8 64.84 16.79 8.85
CA SER A 8 64.79 15.55 9.61
C SER A 8 64.69 14.36 8.66
N ALA A 9 65.59 13.39 8.83
CA ALA A 9 65.64 12.14 8.08
C ALA A 9 65.42 10.93 9.00
N TYR A 10 65.02 9.80 8.42
CA TYR A 10 64.82 8.53 9.13
C TYR A 10 65.91 7.52 8.75
N VAL A 11 66.33 6.68 9.71
CA VAL A 11 67.23 5.55 9.46
C VAL A 11 66.39 4.38 8.93
N THR A 12 66.77 3.83 7.77
CA THR A 12 66.07 2.72 7.13
C THR A 12 66.39 1.37 7.79
N ASP A 13 65.43 0.47 7.77
CA ASP A 13 65.51 -0.92 8.18
C ASP A 13 65.93 -1.87 7.04
N GLN A 14 66.16 -1.35 5.83
CA GLN A 14 66.59 -2.16 4.69
C GLN A 14 68.06 -2.57 4.80
N VAL A 15 68.29 -3.87 5.00
CA VAL A 15 69.64 -4.46 4.97
C VAL A 15 69.90 -5.12 3.62
N SER A 16 71.06 -4.83 3.03
CA SER A 16 71.58 -5.50 1.82
C SER A 16 72.81 -6.32 2.18
N ILE A 17 72.85 -7.58 1.75
CA ILE A 17 73.91 -8.53 2.10
C ILE A 17 74.53 -9.13 0.84
N ALA A 18 75.86 -9.11 0.80
CA ALA A 18 76.63 -9.70 -0.28
C ALA A 18 76.79 -11.22 -0.07
N VAL A 19 76.68 -11.96 -1.17
CA VAL A 19 77.02 -13.37 -1.29
C VAL A 19 78.39 -13.47 -1.96
N PHE A 20 79.33 -14.19 -1.34
CA PHE A 20 80.72 -14.28 -1.78
C PHE A 20 81.03 -15.64 -2.42
N PRO A 21 82.05 -15.73 -3.29
CA PRO A 21 82.39 -17.00 -3.93
C PRO A 21 83.10 -17.99 -2.98
N LYS A 22 83.61 -17.53 -1.83
CA LYS A 22 84.41 -18.32 -0.88
C LYS A 22 83.88 -18.23 0.55
N ALA A 23 84.10 -19.29 1.33
CA ALA A 23 83.65 -19.40 2.72
C ALA A 23 84.32 -18.39 3.67
N ASP A 24 85.49 -17.84 3.33
CA ASP A 24 86.15 -16.76 4.07
C ASP A 24 85.55 -15.36 3.78
N LEU A 25 84.45 -15.31 3.01
CA LEU A 25 83.76 -14.10 2.57
C LEU A 25 84.68 -13.16 1.76
N SER A 26 85.67 -13.70 1.06
CA SER A 26 86.61 -12.93 0.24
C SER A 26 86.28 -12.96 -1.26
N GLY A 27 86.78 -11.96 -1.98
CA GLY A 27 86.59 -11.81 -3.42
C GLY A 27 85.49 -10.81 -3.79
N GLU A 28 85.23 -10.69 -5.08
CA GLU A 28 84.13 -9.88 -5.59
C GLU A 28 82.79 -10.57 -5.28
N PRO A 29 81.79 -9.86 -4.72
CA PRO A 29 80.48 -10.43 -4.45
C PRO A 29 79.84 -11.02 -5.71
N VAL A 30 79.35 -12.26 -5.61
CA VAL A 30 78.60 -12.96 -6.66
C VAL A 30 77.24 -12.28 -6.86
N GLU A 31 76.59 -11.90 -5.76
CA GLU A 31 75.26 -11.30 -5.78
C GLU A 31 75.05 -10.45 -4.52
N ARG A 32 74.12 -9.49 -4.56
CA ARG A 32 73.64 -8.77 -3.37
C ARG A 32 72.16 -9.03 -3.17
N LEU A 33 71.81 -9.54 -1.99
CA LEU A 33 70.46 -9.87 -1.60
C LEU A 33 69.88 -8.79 -0.70
N LEU A 34 68.56 -8.62 -0.73
CA LEU A 34 67.83 -7.71 0.15
C LEU A 34 67.22 -8.49 1.32
N SER A 35 66.85 -7.77 2.37
CA SER A 35 66.12 -8.34 3.51
C SER A 35 64.79 -8.94 3.03
N GLY A 36 64.51 -10.19 3.39
CA GLY A 36 63.33 -10.90 2.91
C GLY A 36 63.55 -11.73 1.64
N THR A 37 64.70 -11.62 0.96
CA THR A 37 65.00 -12.47 -0.19
C THR A 37 65.14 -13.94 0.23
N PRO A 38 64.35 -14.87 -0.35
CA PRO A 38 64.44 -16.28 -0.01
C PRO A 38 65.72 -16.90 -0.59
N VAL A 39 66.39 -17.73 0.20
CA VAL A 39 67.57 -18.50 -0.22
C VAL A 39 67.47 -19.94 0.30
N GLU A 40 68.05 -20.87 -0.44
CA GLU A 40 68.14 -22.27 -0.03
C GLU A 40 69.51 -22.52 0.61
N VAL A 41 69.54 -22.99 1.85
CA VAL A 41 70.80 -23.26 2.58
C VAL A 41 71.30 -24.66 2.21
N LEU A 42 72.48 -24.74 1.59
CA LEU A 42 73.10 -26.01 1.18
C LEU A 42 73.96 -26.60 2.29
N GLN A 43 74.78 -25.76 2.93
CA GLN A 43 75.61 -26.17 4.07
C GLN A 43 75.92 -24.98 4.99
N THR A 44 76.31 -25.27 6.23
CA THR A 44 76.71 -24.26 7.22
C THR A 44 77.96 -24.74 7.95
N THR A 45 78.98 -23.89 8.02
CA THR A 45 80.29 -24.20 8.64
C THR A 45 80.85 -22.92 9.24
N ASP A 46 81.32 -22.97 10.50
CA ASP A 46 82.04 -21.87 11.16
C ASP A 46 81.39 -20.47 11.05
N GLY A 47 80.06 -20.37 11.17
CA GLY A 47 79.33 -19.09 11.14
C GLY A 47 79.10 -18.51 9.74
N VAL A 48 79.43 -19.27 8.69
CA VAL A 48 79.05 -19.00 7.30
C VAL A 48 78.20 -20.12 6.74
N ALA A 49 77.35 -19.79 5.79
CA ALA A 49 76.48 -20.73 5.11
C ALA A 49 76.65 -20.59 3.60
N GLU A 50 76.77 -21.72 2.91
CA GLU A 50 76.63 -21.76 1.46
C GLU A 50 75.15 -21.80 1.13
N VAL A 51 74.71 -20.84 0.33
CA VAL A 51 73.32 -20.66 -0.07
C VAL A 51 73.20 -20.64 -1.58
N LYS A 52 72.08 -21.16 -2.07
CA LYS A 52 71.65 -21.01 -3.46
C LYS A 52 70.57 -19.94 -3.54
N THR A 53 70.82 -18.93 -4.38
CA THR A 53 69.88 -17.82 -4.58
C THR A 53 68.77 -18.23 -5.56
N GLY A 54 67.64 -17.51 -5.57
CA GLY A 54 66.54 -17.76 -6.50
C GLY A 54 66.94 -17.61 -7.98
N ALA A 55 68.04 -16.91 -8.28
CA ALA A 55 68.63 -16.81 -9.61
C ALA A 55 69.42 -18.08 -10.03
N GLY A 56 69.61 -19.03 -9.10
CA GLY A 56 70.35 -20.27 -9.33
C GLY A 56 71.85 -20.20 -9.05
N ASN A 57 72.35 -19.06 -8.57
CA ASN A 57 73.76 -18.88 -8.18
C ASN A 57 74.00 -19.47 -6.79
N SER A 58 75.19 -20.04 -6.57
CA SER A 58 75.63 -20.49 -5.25
C SER A 58 76.76 -19.61 -4.72
N GLY A 59 76.76 -19.37 -3.42
CA GLY A 59 77.87 -18.71 -2.74
C GLY A 59 77.67 -18.66 -1.23
N TRP A 60 78.62 -18.03 -0.55
CA TRP A 60 78.75 -18.03 0.90
C TRP A 60 78.31 -16.70 1.51
N MET A 61 77.56 -16.75 2.60
CA MET A 61 77.18 -15.58 3.39
C MET A 61 77.18 -15.90 4.89
N ARG A 62 77.16 -14.88 5.75
CA ARG A 62 77.09 -15.09 7.22
C ARG A 62 75.76 -15.70 7.63
N SER A 63 75.82 -16.72 8.51
CA SER A 63 74.64 -17.43 8.99
C SER A 63 73.72 -16.56 9.86
N ASP A 64 74.25 -15.52 10.52
CA ASP A 64 73.50 -14.66 11.45
C ASP A 64 72.36 -13.86 10.78
N PHE A 65 72.42 -13.73 9.45
CA PHE A 65 71.40 -13.06 8.66
C PHE A 65 70.40 -14.02 8.03
N LEU A 66 70.57 -15.33 8.25
CA LEU A 66 69.62 -16.35 7.82
C LEU A 66 68.66 -16.63 8.98
N THR A 67 67.36 -16.62 8.67
CA THR A 67 66.33 -16.97 9.63
C THR A 67 65.32 -17.90 8.98
N SER A 68 64.82 -18.86 9.75
CA SER A 68 63.73 -19.75 9.34
C SER A 68 62.36 -19.10 9.51
N ALA A 69 62.25 -18.05 10.34
CA ALA A 69 61.02 -17.32 10.54
C ALA A 69 60.81 -16.29 9.43
N LEU A 70 59.57 -16.13 8.98
CA LEU A 70 59.25 -15.16 7.92
C LEU A 70 59.68 -13.74 8.34
N PRO A 71 60.52 -13.04 7.55
CA PRO A 71 60.98 -11.70 7.86
C PRO A 71 59.84 -10.67 7.94
N ALA A 72 60.05 -9.61 8.72
CA ALA A 72 59.04 -8.57 8.94
C ALA A 72 58.58 -7.90 7.63
N VAL A 73 59.51 -7.66 6.69
CA VAL A 73 59.21 -7.09 5.37
C VAL A 73 58.18 -7.94 4.60
N VAL A 74 58.36 -9.27 4.62
CA VAL A 74 57.44 -10.18 3.92
C VAL A 74 56.10 -10.28 4.64
N LYS A 75 56.08 -10.26 5.98
CA LYS A 75 54.83 -10.19 6.75
C LYS A 75 54.04 -8.90 6.48
N LEU A 76 54.74 -7.78 6.32
CA LEU A 76 54.12 -6.50 6.00
C LEU A 76 53.48 -6.53 4.61
N GLU A 77 54.20 -7.03 3.60
CA GLU A 77 53.68 -7.18 2.24
C GLU A 77 52.45 -8.10 2.20
N GLN A 78 52.47 -9.21 2.95
CA GLN A 78 51.32 -10.10 3.09
C GLN A 78 50.13 -9.39 3.74
N ALA A 79 50.35 -8.70 4.86
CA ALA A 79 49.29 -7.97 5.55
C ALA A 79 48.71 -6.84 4.70
N GLU A 80 49.53 -6.12 3.93
CA GLU A 80 49.08 -5.09 2.98
C GLU A 80 48.25 -5.70 1.85
N THR A 81 48.62 -6.89 1.38
CA THR A 81 47.87 -7.62 0.34
C THR A 81 46.52 -8.10 0.89
N GLU A 82 46.51 -8.73 2.07
CA GLU A 82 45.28 -9.17 2.76
C GLU A 82 44.35 -7.98 3.04
N LEU A 83 44.89 -6.84 3.47
CA LEU A 83 44.11 -5.63 3.72
C LEU A 83 43.50 -5.08 2.42
N ARG A 84 44.25 -5.13 1.31
CA ARG A 84 43.75 -4.73 0.00
C ARG A 84 42.61 -5.65 -0.45
N GLU A 85 42.78 -6.96 -0.33
CA GLU A 85 41.76 -7.95 -0.68
C GLU A 85 40.51 -7.80 0.20
N ALA A 86 40.69 -7.63 1.51
CA ALA A 86 39.60 -7.41 2.46
C ALA A 86 38.81 -6.15 2.14
N ASN A 87 39.49 -5.05 1.80
CA ASN A 87 38.83 -3.81 1.39
C ASN A 87 38.04 -3.99 0.08
N MET A 88 38.60 -4.70 -0.91
CA MET A 88 37.87 -5.00 -2.14
C MET A 88 36.62 -5.85 -1.88
N ILE A 89 36.68 -6.79 -0.95
CA ILE A 89 35.53 -7.62 -0.55
C ILE A 89 34.49 -6.77 0.18
N LEU A 90 34.91 -5.86 1.06
CA LEU A 90 34.01 -4.94 1.76
C LEU A 90 33.27 -4.04 0.77
N ASP A 91 33.99 -3.43 -0.19
CA ASP A 91 33.38 -2.58 -1.22
C ASP A 91 32.34 -3.37 -2.04
N ALA A 92 32.68 -4.59 -2.47
CA ALA A 92 31.76 -5.45 -3.21
C ALA A 92 30.55 -5.89 -2.36
N ALA A 93 30.73 -6.11 -1.06
CA ALA A 93 29.65 -6.44 -0.14
C ALA A 93 28.71 -5.26 0.07
N ASP A 94 29.24 -4.05 0.23
CA ASP A 94 28.46 -2.82 0.37
C ASP A 94 27.64 -2.53 -0.89
N GLU A 95 28.22 -2.70 -2.08
CA GLU A 95 27.49 -2.59 -3.35
C GLU A 95 26.33 -3.61 -3.43
N LYS A 96 26.56 -4.84 -2.99
CA LYS A 96 25.54 -5.89 -2.97
C LYS A 96 24.43 -5.58 -1.96
N ILE A 97 24.77 -5.09 -0.78
CA ILE A 97 23.80 -4.65 0.23
C ILE A 97 22.94 -3.52 -0.34
N ALA A 98 23.56 -2.48 -0.90
CA ALA A 98 22.84 -1.36 -1.50
C ALA A 98 21.90 -1.80 -2.64
N ARG A 99 22.32 -2.80 -3.43
CA ARG A 99 21.48 -3.38 -4.49
C ARG A 99 20.27 -4.14 -3.91
N LEU A 100 20.50 -4.99 -2.90
CA LEU A 100 19.46 -5.77 -2.25
C LEU A 100 18.45 -4.87 -1.51
N GLU A 101 18.91 -3.80 -0.88
CA GLU A 101 18.02 -2.82 -0.24
C GLU A 101 17.12 -2.12 -1.26
N LYS A 102 17.66 -1.72 -2.42
CA LYS A 102 16.87 -1.15 -3.52
C LYS A 102 15.84 -2.15 -4.05
N GLU A 103 16.22 -3.41 -4.21
CA GLU A 103 15.32 -4.47 -4.66
C GLU A 103 14.19 -4.73 -3.65
N GLN A 104 14.51 -4.82 -2.35
CA GLN A 104 13.51 -4.97 -1.30
C GLN A 104 12.54 -3.78 -1.26
N ALA A 105 13.04 -2.55 -1.41
CA ALA A 105 12.20 -1.36 -1.47
C ALA A 105 11.26 -1.39 -2.69
N ALA A 106 11.73 -1.86 -3.85
CA ALA A 106 10.92 -2.02 -5.04
C ALA A 106 9.85 -3.11 -4.88
N LEU A 107 10.22 -4.27 -4.33
CA LEU A 107 9.29 -5.37 -4.05
C LEU A 107 8.21 -4.95 -3.05
N LYS A 108 8.58 -4.20 -2.01
CA LYS A 108 7.61 -3.67 -1.05
C LYS A 108 6.59 -2.73 -1.71
N LYS A 109 7.05 -1.82 -2.57
CA LYS A 109 6.16 -0.94 -3.36
C LYS A 109 5.23 -1.74 -4.29
N GLN A 110 5.74 -2.79 -4.94
CA GLN A 110 4.92 -3.67 -5.78
C GLN A 110 3.87 -4.42 -4.96
N ALA A 111 4.22 -4.91 -3.78
CA ALA A 111 3.29 -5.59 -2.89
C ALA A 111 2.19 -4.64 -2.38
N GLU A 112 2.54 -3.40 -2.06
CA GLU A 112 1.56 -2.35 -1.70
C GLU A 112 0.63 -2.03 -2.87
N ALA A 113 1.17 -1.82 -4.08
CA ALA A 113 0.37 -1.59 -5.28
C ALA A 113 -0.56 -2.76 -5.61
N ALA A 114 -0.11 -4.01 -5.41
CA ALA A 114 -0.94 -5.20 -5.60
C ALA A 114 -2.10 -5.26 -4.61
N LYS A 115 -1.88 -4.86 -3.34
CA LYS A 115 -2.95 -4.75 -2.34
C LYS A 115 -3.97 -3.67 -2.72
N GLU A 116 -3.51 -2.50 -3.14
CA GLU A 116 -4.37 -1.41 -3.61
C GLU A 116 -5.23 -1.85 -4.81
N LEU A 117 -4.63 -2.54 -5.78
CA LEU A 117 -5.36 -3.12 -6.92
C LEU A 117 -6.39 -4.18 -6.48
N GLY A 118 -6.07 -4.97 -5.47
CA GLY A 118 -7.01 -5.93 -4.88
C GLY A 118 -8.21 -5.24 -4.23
N TRP A 119 -7.97 -4.19 -3.44
CA TRP A 119 -9.01 -3.40 -2.81
C TRP A 119 -9.88 -2.66 -3.85
N MET A 120 -9.27 -2.01 -4.84
CA MET A 120 -9.98 -1.32 -5.92
C MET A 120 -10.86 -2.27 -6.72
N ARG A 121 -10.39 -3.49 -7.01
CA ARG A 121 -11.21 -4.51 -7.69
C ARG A 121 -12.42 -4.93 -6.85
N ALA A 122 -12.24 -5.14 -5.55
CA ALA A 122 -13.34 -5.46 -4.65
C ALA A 122 -14.36 -4.32 -4.58
N GLU A 123 -13.91 -3.07 -4.53
CA GLU A 123 -14.79 -1.91 -4.50
C GLU A 123 -15.53 -1.72 -5.84
N LEU A 124 -14.85 -1.93 -6.97
CA LEU A 124 -15.49 -1.95 -8.29
C LEU A 124 -16.53 -3.05 -8.43
N SER A 125 -16.30 -4.23 -7.85
CA SER A 125 -17.29 -5.30 -7.82
C SER A 125 -18.55 -4.86 -7.07
N LYS A 126 -18.38 -4.31 -5.86
CA LYS A 126 -19.51 -3.79 -5.08
C LYS A 126 -20.24 -2.66 -5.79
N ALA A 127 -19.52 -1.76 -6.45
CA ALA A 127 -20.11 -0.67 -7.22
C ALA A 127 -20.95 -1.22 -8.38
N ARG A 128 -20.47 -2.25 -9.09
CA ARG A 128 -21.24 -2.93 -10.13
C ARG A 128 -22.48 -3.62 -9.57
N ASP A 129 -22.36 -4.33 -8.46
CA ASP A 129 -23.52 -5.01 -7.84
C ASP A 129 -24.60 -4.00 -7.43
N LYS A 130 -24.19 -2.85 -6.87
CA LYS A 130 -25.10 -1.74 -6.54
C LYS A 130 -25.74 -1.14 -7.80
N ALA A 131 -24.96 -0.92 -8.85
CA ALA A 131 -25.48 -0.40 -10.12
C ALA A 131 -26.53 -1.34 -10.70
N ALA A 132 -26.27 -2.64 -10.75
CA ALA A 132 -27.23 -3.65 -11.20
C ALA A 132 -28.50 -3.69 -10.34
N ALA A 133 -28.36 -3.53 -9.01
CA ALA A 133 -29.52 -3.44 -8.11
C ALA A 133 -30.36 -2.18 -8.38
N LEU A 134 -29.72 -1.03 -8.58
CA LEU A 134 -30.40 0.23 -8.91
C LEU A 134 -31.09 0.17 -10.27
N GLU A 135 -30.47 -0.44 -11.27
CA GLU A 135 -31.09 -0.69 -12.58
C GLU A 135 -32.35 -1.55 -12.44
N LYS A 136 -32.31 -2.59 -11.62
CA LYS A 136 -33.50 -3.41 -11.34
C LYS A 136 -34.59 -2.62 -10.62
N GLN A 137 -34.23 -1.75 -9.67
CA GLN A 137 -35.20 -0.88 -8.98
C GLN A 137 -35.85 0.12 -9.94
N LEU A 138 -35.06 0.73 -10.83
CA LEU A 138 -35.55 1.62 -11.88
C LEU A 138 -36.54 0.90 -12.79
N ALA A 139 -36.21 -0.33 -13.24
CA ALA A 139 -37.11 -1.13 -14.05
C ALA A 139 -38.43 -1.45 -13.33
N SER A 140 -38.39 -1.79 -12.03
CA SER A 140 -39.62 -2.02 -11.25
C SER A 140 -40.45 -0.76 -11.06
N GLN A 141 -39.82 0.40 -10.81
CA GLN A 141 -40.54 1.67 -10.71
C GLN A 141 -41.17 2.08 -12.04
N GLN A 142 -40.49 1.80 -13.15
CA GLN A 142 -40.99 2.09 -14.47
C GLN A 142 -42.18 1.18 -14.84
N ALA A 143 -42.17 -0.08 -14.39
CA ALA A 143 -43.33 -0.96 -14.50
C ALA A 143 -44.50 -0.47 -13.62
N GLU A 144 -44.24 -0.09 -12.37
CA GLU A 144 -45.26 0.41 -11.44
C GLU A 144 -45.93 1.70 -11.96
N THR A 145 -45.14 2.63 -12.50
CA THR A 145 -45.68 3.85 -13.13
C THR A 145 -46.53 3.52 -14.35
N SER A 146 -46.11 2.58 -15.20
CA SER A 146 -46.94 2.12 -16.33
C SER A 146 -48.24 1.43 -15.89
N GLU A 147 -48.24 0.70 -14.77
CA GLU A 147 -49.47 0.10 -14.22
C GLU A 147 -50.42 1.18 -13.67
N VAL A 148 -49.89 2.19 -12.98
CA VAL A 148 -50.67 3.32 -12.49
C VAL A 148 -51.29 4.10 -13.65
N ASP A 149 -50.55 4.32 -14.74
CA ASP A 149 -51.06 4.99 -15.95
C ASP A 149 -52.23 4.20 -16.57
N GLN A 150 -52.11 2.87 -16.67
CA GLN A 150 -53.21 2.02 -17.17
C GLN A 150 -54.44 2.05 -16.25
N GLN A 151 -54.23 2.09 -14.93
CA GLN A 151 -55.32 2.21 -13.96
C GLN A 151 -56.02 3.57 -14.09
N ALA A 152 -55.26 4.65 -14.28
CA ALA A 152 -55.81 5.99 -14.50
C ALA A 152 -56.69 6.02 -15.76
N GLU A 153 -56.21 5.48 -16.89
CA GLU A 153 -56.97 5.39 -18.13
C GLU A 153 -58.25 4.56 -17.96
N THR A 154 -58.18 3.44 -17.25
CA THR A 154 -59.35 2.59 -16.97
C THR A 154 -60.37 3.32 -16.09
N LEU A 155 -59.92 4.07 -15.08
CA LEU A 155 -60.80 4.86 -14.22
C LEU A 155 -61.46 6.00 -14.99
N GLU A 156 -60.73 6.69 -15.87
CA GLU A 156 -61.29 7.70 -16.76
C GLU A 156 -62.39 7.13 -17.67
N GLN A 157 -62.16 5.96 -18.28
CA GLN A 157 -63.18 5.27 -19.06
C GLN A 157 -64.43 4.91 -18.24
N ARG A 158 -64.25 4.47 -16.98
CA ARG A 158 -65.37 4.18 -16.07
C ARG A 158 -66.14 5.44 -15.69
N ILE A 159 -65.46 6.55 -15.43
CA ILE A 159 -66.09 7.84 -15.13
C ILE A 159 -66.94 8.28 -16.34
N ALA A 160 -66.38 8.24 -17.55
CA ALA A 160 -67.12 8.57 -18.77
C ALA A 160 -68.36 7.68 -18.95
N THR A 161 -68.22 6.38 -18.70
CA THR A 161 -69.34 5.44 -18.76
C THR A 161 -70.42 5.77 -17.71
N LEU A 162 -70.04 5.97 -16.45
CA LEU A 162 -70.98 6.33 -15.38
C LEU A 162 -71.65 7.68 -15.61
N GLU A 163 -70.96 8.66 -16.19
CA GLU A 163 -71.54 9.94 -16.57
C GLU A 163 -72.61 9.76 -17.66
N THR A 164 -72.33 8.96 -18.69
CA THR A 164 -73.31 8.65 -19.74
C THR A 164 -74.53 7.92 -19.19
N GLU A 165 -74.35 6.94 -18.29
CA GLU A 165 -75.45 6.26 -17.60
C GLU A 165 -76.28 7.22 -16.75
N ASN A 166 -75.64 8.11 -15.98
CA ASN A 166 -76.33 9.12 -15.18
C ASN A 166 -77.16 10.07 -16.04
N GLN A 167 -76.61 10.53 -17.17
CA GLN A 167 -77.34 11.37 -18.12
C GLN A 167 -78.55 10.63 -18.71
N ASP A 168 -78.41 9.35 -19.04
CA ASP A 168 -79.51 8.53 -19.55
C ASP A 168 -80.60 8.34 -18.48
N LEU A 169 -80.22 8.02 -17.25
CA LEU A 169 -81.16 7.91 -16.12
C LEU A 169 -81.89 9.22 -15.86
N GLN A 170 -81.17 10.36 -15.87
CA GLN A 170 -81.79 11.68 -15.74
C GLN A 170 -82.80 11.96 -16.87
N LYS A 171 -82.46 11.62 -18.12
CA LYS A 171 -83.40 11.74 -19.25
C LYS A 171 -84.63 10.87 -19.06
N ARG A 172 -84.47 9.62 -18.60
CA ARG A 172 -85.58 8.70 -18.30
C ARG A 172 -86.46 9.22 -17.18
N LEU A 173 -85.89 9.73 -16.09
CA LEU A 173 -86.64 10.34 -14.98
C LEU A 173 -87.41 11.58 -15.44
N GLY A 174 -86.79 12.44 -16.25
CA GLY A 174 -87.47 13.58 -16.88
C GLY A 174 -88.63 13.15 -17.77
N ALA A 175 -88.46 12.09 -18.58
CA ALA A 175 -89.54 11.54 -19.39
C ALA A 175 -90.69 10.96 -18.55
N VAL A 176 -90.40 10.29 -17.43
CA VAL A 176 -91.42 9.78 -16.49
C VAL A 176 -92.16 10.91 -15.78
N LEU A 177 -91.47 11.98 -15.38
CA LEU A 177 -92.09 13.19 -14.83
C LEU A 177 -92.99 13.89 -15.87
N MET A 178 -92.60 13.90 -17.15
CA MET A 178 -93.44 14.43 -18.24
C MET A 178 -94.66 13.54 -18.58
N ILE A 179 -94.65 12.27 -18.21
CA ILE A 179 -95.78 11.34 -18.37
C ILE A 179 -96.77 11.47 -17.20
N SER A 180 -96.36 12.06 -16.08
CA SER A 180 -97.13 12.12 -14.83
C SER A 180 -97.72 13.51 -14.56
N ASP A 181 -98.19 14.20 -15.60
CA ASP A 181 -98.87 15.50 -15.49
C ASP A 181 -100.40 15.35 -15.43
N ASP A 182 -100.86 14.51 -14.49
CA ASP A 182 -102.24 14.50 -14.00
C ASP A 182 -102.29 13.79 -12.63
N THR A 183 -102.06 14.56 -11.55
CA THR A 183 -102.82 14.60 -10.28
C THR A 183 -102.02 15.36 -9.19
N GLN A 184 -102.73 16.23 -8.48
CA GLN A 184 -102.31 17.34 -7.62
C GLN A 184 -102.02 16.95 -6.14
N PRO A 185 -101.75 17.93 -5.24
CA PRO A 185 -100.53 18.06 -4.44
C PRO A 185 -100.56 17.32 -3.08
N ALA A 186 -99.41 16.83 -2.61
CA ALA A 186 -99.24 16.50 -1.20
C ALA A 186 -97.79 16.72 -0.74
N THR A 187 -97.68 17.77 0.09
CA THR A 187 -96.81 17.87 1.27
C THR A 187 -95.30 17.74 1.06
N ARG A 188 -94.63 18.90 1.23
CA ARG A 188 -93.24 18.96 1.70
C ARG A 188 -93.16 18.20 3.03
N GLU A 189 -92.68 16.97 3.00
CA GLU A 189 -92.03 16.37 4.15
C GLU A 189 -90.53 16.60 3.99
N GLN A 190 -90.08 17.63 4.70
CA GLN A 190 -88.70 17.79 5.12
C GLN A 190 -88.26 16.48 5.83
N PRO A 191 -87.31 15.70 5.29
CA PRO A 191 -86.66 14.69 6.09
C PRO A 191 -85.90 15.42 7.22
N PRO A 192 -85.92 14.88 8.44
CA PRO A 192 -85.45 15.57 9.62
C PRO A 192 -84.01 16.03 9.41
N ALA A 193 -83.70 17.22 9.93
CA ALA A 193 -82.33 17.62 10.20
C ALA A 193 -81.60 16.39 10.73
N ALA A 194 -80.62 15.90 9.95
CA ALA A 194 -79.68 14.92 10.47
C ALA A 194 -79.24 15.48 11.82
N PRO A 195 -79.37 14.73 12.94
CA PRO A 195 -78.79 15.20 14.18
C PRO A 195 -77.35 15.52 13.81
N ALA A 196 -76.90 16.75 14.11
CA ALA A 196 -75.52 17.13 13.93
C ALA A 196 -74.68 16.06 14.62
N SER A 197 -74.28 15.04 13.86
CA SER A 197 -73.54 13.91 14.35
C SER A 197 -72.18 14.51 14.53
N PHE A 198 -71.94 14.90 15.79
CA PHE A 198 -70.68 15.38 16.27
C PHE A 198 -69.61 14.55 15.56
N PRO A 199 -68.77 15.16 14.70
CA PRO A 199 -68.07 14.41 13.68
C PRO A 199 -67.00 13.57 14.36
N TRP A 200 -67.38 12.35 14.76
CA TRP A 200 -66.45 11.38 15.31
C TRP A 200 -65.37 11.07 14.27
N SER A 201 -65.67 11.29 12.98
CA SER A 201 -64.71 11.27 11.87
C SER A 201 -63.65 12.37 12.02
N ALA A 202 -63.99 13.57 12.48
CA ALA A 202 -63.02 14.62 12.77
C ALA A 202 -62.17 14.26 14.00
N VAL A 203 -62.76 13.67 15.03
CA VAL A 203 -62.02 13.18 16.21
C VAL A 203 -61.07 12.03 15.84
N ALA A 204 -61.52 11.08 15.02
CA ALA A 204 -60.71 9.97 14.52
C ALA A 204 -59.57 10.45 13.60
N LEU A 205 -59.83 11.47 12.78
CA LEU A 205 -58.83 12.07 11.90
C LEU A 205 -57.76 12.83 12.70
N VAL A 206 -58.16 13.57 13.73
CA VAL A 206 -57.23 14.24 14.65
C VAL A 206 -56.42 13.22 15.47
N LEU A 207 -57.04 12.14 15.95
CA LEU A 207 -56.33 11.06 16.65
C LEU A 207 -55.35 10.32 15.74
N GLY A 208 -55.72 10.07 14.48
CA GLY A 208 -54.84 9.47 13.48
C GLY A 208 -53.63 10.36 13.17
N LEU A 209 -53.84 11.66 13.01
CA LEU A 209 -52.77 12.64 12.82
C LEU A 209 -51.85 12.76 14.04
N ALA A 210 -52.42 12.77 15.25
CA ALA A 210 -51.64 12.83 16.49
C ALA A 210 -50.79 11.56 16.70
N ALA A 211 -51.36 10.39 16.41
CA ALA A 211 -50.63 9.12 16.48
C ALA A 211 -49.52 9.04 15.41
N GLY A 212 -49.80 9.49 14.18
CA GLY A 212 -48.82 9.58 13.11
C GLY A 212 -47.68 10.55 13.44
N PHE A 213 -48.01 11.71 14.04
CA PHE A 213 -47.02 12.69 14.47
C PHE A 213 -46.16 12.18 15.63
N ALA A 214 -46.76 11.50 16.62
CA ALA A 214 -46.03 10.90 17.74
C ALA A 214 -45.10 9.76 17.27
N ALA A 215 -45.56 8.91 16.35
CA ALA A 215 -44.75 7.84 15.76
C ALA A 215 -43.59 8.42 14.91
N GLY A 216 -43.87 9.46 14.13
CA GLY A 216 -42.86 10.20 13.36
C GLY A 216 -41.80 10.85 14.26
N TYR A 217 -42.23 11.50 15.34
CA TYR A 217 -41.34 12.09 16.34
C TYR A 217 -40.47 11.03 17.02
N TYR A 218 -41.05 9.89 17.43
CA TYR A 218 -40.31 8.80 18.07
C TYR A 218 -39.29 8.14 17.13
N TRP A 219 -39.63 8.01 15.84
CA TRP A 219 -38.70 7.50 14.83
C TRP A 219 -37.56 8.49 14.54
N LEU A 220 -37.85 9.79 14.49
CA LEU A 220 -36.86 10.84 14.31
C LEU A 220 -35.88 10.88 15.50
N GLU A 221 -36.39 10.74 16.72
CA GLU A 221 -35.57 10.68 17.93
C GLU A 221 -34.69 9.41 17.97
N ARG A 222 -35.21 8.27 17.52
CA ARG A 222 -34.44 7.01 17.39
C ARG A 222 -33.34 7.12 16.33
N ARG A 223 -33.59 7.83 15.24
CA ARG A 223 -32.62 8.04 14.15
C ARG A 223 -31.57 9.09 14.48
N LEU A 224 -31.90 10.13 15.24
CA LEU A 224 -30.93 11.09 15.78
C LEU A 224 -29.96 10.42 16.75
N ARG A 225 -30.45 9.51 17.60
CA ARG A 225 -29.62 8.77 18.57
C ARG A 225 -28.60 7.82 17.95
N GLN A 226 -28.82 7.37 16.70
CA GLN A 226 -27.87 6.53 15.98
C GLN A 226 -26.80 7.31 15.19
N ARG A 227 -26.99 8.62 14.96
CA ARG A 227 -26.03 9.45 14.21
C ARG A 227 -25.23 10.43 15.08
N PHE A 228 -25.73 10.81 16.24
CA PHE A 228 -24.97 11.59 17.22
C PHE A 228 -24.82 10.78 18.51
N GLY A 229 -23.68 10.13 18.64
CA GLY A 229 -23.29 9.42 19.85
C GLY A 229 -23.21 10.38 21.03
N GLY A 230 -24.09 10.18 22.00
CA GLY A 230 -23.81 10.39 23.42
C GLY A 230 -23.25 11.74 23.85
N ILE A 231 -23.91 12.85 23.52
CA ILE A 231 -23.73 14.10 24.28
C ILE A 231 -25.03 14.42 25.01
N LYS A 232 -25.01 14.24 26.34
CA LYS A 232 -26.00 14.80 27.26
C LYS A 232 -25.79 16.31 27.29
N VAL A 233 -26.81 17.09 26.93
CA VAL A 233 -26.94 18.47 27.42
C VAL A 233 -28.08 18.44 28.43
N TYR A 234 -27.80 19.05 29.59
CA TYR A 234 -28.63 19.15 30.79
C TYR A 234 -30.07 19.58 30.51
#